data_AF-A0A2J7ZV76-F1
#
_entry.id   AF-A0A2J7ZV76-F1
#
_cell.length_a   1.000
_cell.length_b   1.000
_cell.length_c   1.000
_cell.angle_alpha   90.00
_cell.angle_beta   90.00
_cell.angle_gamma   90.00
#
_symmetry.space_group_name_H-M   'P 1'
#
loop_
_entity.id
_entity.type
_entity.pdbx_description
1 polymer ?
#
loop_
_entity_poly.entity_id
_entity_poly.type
_entity_poly.pdbx_seq_one_letter_code
_entity_poly.pdbx_strand_id
1 'polypeptide(L)'
;MIARAPGPGDDQDYVLGGTDKEWMPALHKYLRLQGLELPHFVTSFASCCPSRTSFFTGKHCHNTNITSNGLLRGSAFKFFDYGLDHDYLPLWLQAPSLFLAGL
;
A
#
# COMPACT_ATOMS: atom_id res chain seq x y z
N MET A 1 33.32 7.75 4.04
CA MET A 1 32.22 7.13 3.28
C MET A 1 31.59 6.08 4.18
N ILE A 2 30.55 6.45 4.92
CA ILE A 2 29.80 5.50 5.75
C ILE A 2 28.71 4.95 4.81
N ALA A 3 28.89 3.70 4.36
CA ALA A 3 27.83 2.99 3.67
C ALA A 3 26.66 2.86 4.64
N ARG A 4 25.58 3.62 4.41
CA ARG A 4 24.32 3.44 5.11
C ARG A 4 23.83 2.05 4.70
N ALA A 5 23.65 1.14 5.67
CA ALA A 5 23.09 -0.17 5.40
C ALA A 5 21.79 -0.01 4.58
N PRO A 6 21.52 -0.91 3.60
CA PRO A 6 20.28 -0.83 2.85
C PRO A 6 19.12 -0.83 3.84
N GLY A 7 18.31 0.23 3.77
CA GLY A 7 17.04 0.29 4.49
C GLY A 7 16.13 -0.85 4.02
N PRO A 8 14.99 -1.06 4.69
CA PRO A 8 13.93 -1.90 4.15
C PRO A 8 13.70 -1.49 2.68
N GLY A 9 13.50 -2.46 1.77
CA GLY A 9 13.39 -2.17 0.33
C GLY A 9 12.30 -1.15 -0.06
N ASP A 10 11.41 -0.81 0.87
CA ASP A 10 10.34 0.17 0.77
C ASP A 10 10.84 1.62 0.60
N ASP A 11 12.08 1.96 1.00
CA ASP A 11 12.62 3.34 0.92
C ASP A 11 13.57 3.59 -0.27
N GLN A 12 13.76 2.60 -1.14
CA GLN A 12 14.76 2.63 -2.22
C GLN A 12 14.55 3.78 -3.21
N ASP A 13 13.30 4.10 -3.57
CA ASP A 13 13.01 5.18 -4.53
C ASP A 13 13.44 6.56 -4.01
N TYR A 14 13.38 6.76 -2.69
CA TYR A 14 13.85 7.97 -2.03
C TYR A 14 15.37 7.97 -1.90
N VAL A 15 15.97 6.87 -1.43
CA VAL A 15 17.42 6.76 -1.22
C VAL A 15 18.21 6.87 -2.53
N LEU A 16 17.68 6.33 -3.62
CA LEU A 16 18.33 6.31 -4.94
C LEU A 16 17.94 7.51 -5.83
N GLY A 17 17.03 8.39 -5.39
CA GLY A 17 16.55 9.51 -6.20
C GLY A 17 15.76 9.08 -7.45
N GLY A 18 15.13 7.90 -7.42
CA GLY A 18 14.40 7.35 -8.57
C GLY A 18 13.23 8.24 -9.02
N THR A 19 12.68 9.04 -8.11
CA THR A 19 11.56 9.97 -8.38
C THR A 19 12.01 11.35 -8.86
N ASP A 20 13.30 11.56 -9.13
CA ASP A 20 13.80 12.84 -9.63
C ASP A 20 13.35 13.14 -11.06
N LYS A 21 13.33 14.44 -11.40
CA LYS A 21 12.91 14.94 -12.72
C LYS A 21 13.69 14.33 -13.89
N GLU A 22 14.90 13.84 -13.65
CA GLU A 22 15.78 13.23 -14.63
C GLU A 22 15.26 11.85 -15.07
N TRP A 23 14.70 11.07 -14.13
CA TRP A 23 14.24 9.69 -14.38
C TRP A 23 12.73 9.58 -14.54
N MET A 24 11.97 10.32 -13.72
CA MET A 24 10.51 10.25 -13.67
C MET A 24 9.88 11.66 -13.69
N PRO A 25 10.01 12.43 -14.79
CA PRO A 25 9.59 13.82 -14.85
C PRO A 25 8.09 14.04 -14.58
N ALA A 26 7.23 13.10 -15.03
CA ALA A 26 5.78 13.19 -14.78
C ALA A 26 5.44 12.96 -13.30
N LEU A 27 6.06 11.98 -12.65
CA LEU A 27 5.90 11.74 -11.22
C LEU A 27 6.38 12.95 -10.41
N HIS A 28 7.56 13.46 -10.74
CA HIS A 28 8.14 14.62 -10.08
C HIS A 28 7.19 15.83 -10.16
N LYS A 29 6.69 16.14 -11.37
CA LYS A 29 5.83 17.29 -11.60
C LYS A 29 4.45 17.17 -10.95
N TYR A 30 3.76 16.03 -11.12
CA TYR A 30 2.36 15.90 -10.76
C TYR A 30 2.12 15.30 -9.37
N LEU A 31 3.07 14.54 -8.82
CA LEU A 31 2.89 13.87 -7.53
C LEU A 31 3.88 14.37 -6.48
N ARG A 32 5.17 14.51 -6.80
CA ARG A 32 6.18 14.93 -5.80
C ARG A 32 6.07 16.41 -5.43
N LEU A 33 6.00 17.31 -6.41
CA LEU A 33 5.91 18.76 -6.16
C LEU A 33 4.52 19.24 -5.71
N GLN A 34 3.47 18.50 -6.06
CA GLN A 34 2.07 18.89 -5.77
C GLN A 34 1.43 18.09 -4.64
N GLY A 35 2.11 17.04 -4.17
CA GLY A 35 1.62 16.13 -3.13
C GLY A 35 2.45 16.19 -1.84
N LEU A 36 2.41 15.08 -1.10
CA LEU A 36 3.14 14.88 0.15
C LEU A 36 4.14 13.73 -0.03
N GLU A 37 5.39 13.97 0.35
CA GLU A 37 6.43 12.95 0.38
C GLU A 37 6.56 12.38 1.81
N LEU A 38 6.57 11.04 1.93
CA LEU A 38 6.69 10.30 3.19
C LEU A 38 7.95 9.42 3.15
N PRO A 39 9.14 9.96 3.49
CA PRO A 39 10.43 9.26 3.30
C PRO A 39 10.61 7.97 4.09
N HIS A 40 9.76 7.74 5.11
CA HIS A 40 9.80 6.57 5.98
C HIS A 40 8.46 5.83 5.96
N PHE A 41 7.80 5.79 4.80
CA PHE A 41 6.63 4.94 4.61
C PHE A 41 7.04 3.47 4.63
N VAL A 42 6.30 2.66 5.39
CA VAL A 42 6.56 1.22 5.52
C VAL A 42 5.30 0.42 5.24
N THR A 43 5.46 -0.70 4.55
CA THR A 43 4.38 -1.67 4.40
C THR A 43 4.32 -2.61 5.60
N SER A 44 3.12 -3.00 6.03
CA SER A 44 2.98 -3.93 7.16
C SER A 44 3.56 -5.32 6.87
N PHE A 45 3.65 -5.71 5.60
CA PHE A 45 4.20 -6.98 5.14
C PHE A 45 4.86 -6.80 3.77
N ALA A 46 6.09 -7.31 3.60
CA ALA A 46 6.80 -7.30 2.31
C ALA A 46 6.26 -8.34 1.29
N SER A 47 5.05 -8.85 1.48
CA SER A 47 4.39 -9.82 0.60
C SER A 47 3.13 -9.22 -0.01
N CYS A 48 2.92 -9.45 -1.30
CA CYS A 48 1.93 -8.72 -2.08
C CYS A 48 0.47 -8.96 -1.62
N CYS A 49 0.06 -10.18 -1.30
CA CYS A 49 -1.31 -10.47 -0.87
C CYS A 49 -1.61 -10.05 0.58
N PRO A 50 -0.74 -10.33 1.57
CA PRO A 50 -0.89 -9.77 2.91
C PRO A 50 -0.88 -8.24 2.90
N SER A 51 0.03 -7.60 2.16
CA SER A 51 0.11 -6.14 2.04
C SER A 51 -1.18 -5.54 1.46
N ARG A 52 -1.68 -6.09 0.34
CA ARG A 52 -2.95 -5.65 -0.26
C ARG A 52 -4.15 -5.85 0.65
N THR A 53 -4.22 -6.98 1.34
CA THR A 53 -5.31 -7.26 2.28
C THR A 53 -5.30 -6.26 3.44
N SER A 54 -4.13 -5.97 4.01
CA SER A 54 -3.99 -4.97 5.05
C SER A 54 -4.34 -3.57 4.58
N PHE A 55 -3.95 -3.20 3.35
CA PHE A 55 -4.33 -1.92 2.75
C PHE A 55 -5.84 -1.79 2.57
N PHE A 56 -6.52 -2.82 2.06
CA PHE A 56 -7.96 -2.76 1.77
C PHE A 56 -8.85 -2.83 3.01
N THR A 57 -8.42 -3.53 4.06
CA THR A 57 -9.27 -3.82 5.23
C THR A 57 -8.85 -3.08 6.49
N GLY A 58 -7.66 -2.45 6.50
CA GLY A 58 -7.06 -1.87 7.71
C GLY A 58 -6.64 -2.90 8.76
N LYS A 59 -6.65 -4.21 8.43
CA LYS A 59 -6.39 -5.31 9.37
C LYS A 59 -5.03 -5.95 9.11
N HIS A 60 -4.32 -6.35 10.16
CA HIS A 60 -3.08 -7.12 10.00
C HIS A 60 -3.35 -8.55 9.53
N CYS A 61 -2.31 -9.23 9.01
CA CYS A 61 -2.43 -10.58 8.46
C CYS A 61 -2.95 -11.61 9.46
N HIS A 62 -2.73 -11.42 10.76
CA HIS A 62 -3.22 -12.33 11.81
C HIS A 62 -4.73 -12.21 12.03
N ASN A 63 -5.33 -11.07 11.68
CA ASN A 63 -6.78 -10.86 11.75
C ASN A 63 -7.51 -11.41 10.51
N THR A 64 -6.82 -11.53 9.38
CA THR A 64 -7.41 -11.95 8.09
C THR A 64 -6.99 -13.36 7.66
N ASN A 65 -5.97 -13.94 8.31
CA ASN A 65 -5.39 -15.25 8.00
C ASN A 65 -4.89 -15.35 6.53
N ILE A 66 -4.57 -14.20 5.91
CA ILE A 66 -3.88 -14.06 4.63
C ILE A 66 -2.42 -13.70 4.93
N THR A 67 -1.54 -14.70 4.96
CA THR A 67 -0.16 -14.58 5.47
C THR A 67 0.94 -14.83 4.44
N SER A 68 0.58 -15.20 3.20
CA SER A 68 1.53 -15.49 2.12
C SER A 68 0.89 -15.22 0.76
N ASN A 69 1.67 -15.16 -0.32
CA ASN A 69 1.15 -15.02 -1.68
C ASN A 69 0.73 -16.36 -2.31
N GLY A 70 0.98 -17.48 -1.62
CA GLY A 70 0.61 -18.81 -2.10
C GLY A 70 -0.90 -19.02 -2.14
N LEU A 71 -1.38 -19.83 -3.08
CA LEU A 71 -2.82 -20.09 -3.30
C LEU A 71 -3.58 -20.42 -2.01
N LEU A 72 -3.00 -21.26 -1.14
CA LEU A 72 -3.61 -21.72 0.11
C LEU A 72 -3.61 -20.67 1.24
N ARG A 73 -2.69 -19.70 1.19
CA ARG A 73 -2.39 -18.81 2.33
C ARG A 73 -2.52 -17.32 2.02
N GLY A 74 -2.77 -16.93 0.79
CA GLY A 74 -3.20 -15.57 0.47
C GLY A 74 -3.35 -15.33 -1.01
N SER A 75 -4.39 -15.94 -1.57
CA SER A 75 -4.92 -15.64 -2.89
C SER A 75 -6.11 -14.69 -2.80
N ALA A 76 -6.49 -14.12 -3.93
CA ALA A 76 -7.75 -13.39 -4.04
C ALA A 76 -8.96 -14.28 -3.72
N PHE A 77 -8.92 -15.58 -4.07
CA PHE A 77 -9.97 -16.53 -3.70
C PHE A 77 -10.23 -16.54 -2.20
N LYS A 78 -9.16 -16.62 -1.40
CA LYS A 78 -9.26 -16.60 0.06
C LYS A 78 -9.84 -15.30 0.61
N PHE A 79 -9.59 -14.17 -0.07
CA PHE A 79 -10.16 -12.87 0.31
C PHE A 79 -11.68 -12.88 0.17
N PHE A 80 -12.20 -13.42 -0.93
CA PHE A 80 -13.64 -13.58 -1.17
C PHE A 80 -14.27 -14.69 -0.32
N ASP A 81 -13.62 -15.84 -0.21
CA ASP A 81 -14.12 -16.97 0.59
C ASP A 81 -14.29 -16.60 2.07
N TYR A 82 -13.49 -15.66 2.57
CA TYR A 82 -13.57 -15.16 3.94
C TYR A 82 -14.49 -13.95 4.09
N GLY A 83 -15.16 -13.51 3.01
CA GLY A 83 -16.07 -12.37 3.00
C GLY A 83 -15.40 -11.05 3.35
N LEU A 84 -14.09 -10.91 3.09
CA LEU A 84 -13.36 -9.66 3.36
C LEU A 84 -13.75 -8.55 2.37
N ASP A 85 -14.40 -8.89 1.27
CA ASP A 85 -14.95 -7.99 0.26
C ASP A 85 -16.32 -7.41 0.63
N HIS A 86 -16.94 -7.83 1.73
CA HIS A 86 -18.21 -7.24 2.20
C HIS A 86 -18.01 -5.95 2.99
N ASP A 87 -16.79 -5.71 3.52
CA ASP A 87 -16.45 -4.57 4.37
C ASP A 87 -14.99 -4.16 4.15
N TYR A 88 -14.75 -3.40 3.08
CA TYR A 88 -13.41 -2.99 2.64
C TYR A 88 -13.43 -1.65 1.90
N LEU A 89 -12.24 -1.06 1.75
CA LEU A 89 -12.03 0.31 1.28
C LEU A 89 -12.88 0.72 0.05
N PRO A 90 -12.95 -0.04 -1.06
CA PRO A 90 -13.77 0.34 -2.21
C PRO A 90 -15.26 0.48 -1.90
N LEU A 91 -15.84 -0.33 -1.01
CA LEU A 91 -17.25 -0.15 -0.60
C LEU A 91 -17.42 1.07 0.30
N TRP A 92 -16.46 1.31 1.20
CA TRP A 92 -16.48 2.51 2.06
C TRP A 92 -16.41 3.80 1.22
N LEU A 93 -15.62 3.80 0.15
CA LEU A 93 -15.51 4.92 -0.78
C LEU A 93 -16.78 5.12 -1.63
N GLN A 94 -17.56 4.07 -1.86
CA GLN A 94 -18.85 4.15 -2.57
C GLN A 94 -20.00 4.54 -1.63
N ALA A 95 -19.82 4.43 -0.31
CA ALA A 95 -20.89 4.72 0.63
C ALA A 95 -21.28 6.21 0.55
N PRO A 96 -22.59 6.51 0.47
CA PRO A 96 -23.08 7.89 0.27
C PRO A 96 -22.70 8.83 1.42
N SER A 97 -22.41 8.29 2.60
CA SER A 97 -21.93 9.05 3.76
C SER A 97 -20.58 9.74 3.53
N LEU A 98 -19.73 9.23 2.62
CA LEU A 98 -18.45 9.86 2.33
C LEU A 98 -18.60 11.07 1.39
N PHE A 99 -19.64 11.09 0.56
CA PHE A 99 -19.92 12.20 -0.35
C PHE A 99 -20.50 13.43 0.38
N LEU A 100 -21.15 13.21 1.53
CA LEU A 100 -21.72 14.29 2.36
C LEU A 100 -20.73 14.93 3.32
N ALA A 101 -19.54 14.34 3.54
CA ALA A 101 -18.52 14.90 4.44
C ALA A 101 -17.73 16.07 3.84
N GLY A 102 -18.06 16.50 2.61
CA GLY A 102 -17.43 17.61 1.90
C GLY A 102 -18.38 18.77 1.52
N LEU A 103 -19.60 18.79 2.06
CA LEU A 103 -20.57 19.89 1.95
C LEU A 103 -20.93 20.42 3.35
#